data_AF-A0A7U9N905-F1
#
_entry.id   AF-A0A7U9N905-F1
#
_cell.length_a   1.000
_cell.length_b   1.000
_cell.length_c   1.000
_cell.angle_alpha   90.00
_cell.angle_beta   90.00
_cell.angle_gamma   90.00
#
_symmetry.space_group_name_H-M   'P 1'
#
loop_
_entity.id
_entity.type
_entity.pdbx_description
1 polymer ?
#
loop_
_entity_poly.entity_id
_entity_poly.type
_entity_poly.pdbx_seq_one_letter_code
_entity_poly.pdbx_strand_id
1 'polypeptide(L)'
;MLHREARALAIQRIEESARTEADFENVLYWWDKLDANRERKERGHEIGRSTVPLEWGADEWYLSTRPSYDMVLKRLMLAGDFLDFIFDSPETLHKLVTDIDLSEILQELKPHLKNMLYYLFLRDYSTAEYAESIGQTDRNIRGIRETALKKIRKLYGGILTYRKENSLPMTIDEKYFLENGVRKKKGR
;
A
#
# COMPACT_ATOMS: atom_id res chain seq x y z
N MET A 1 -33.48 7.79 -8.18
CA MET A 1 -32.52 6.67 -8.20
C MET A 1 -31.19 7.21 -8.69
N LEU A 2 -30.11 7.05 -7.93
CA LEU A 2 -28.78 7.53 -8.34
C LEU A 2 -28.24 6.65 -9.49
N HIS A 3 -27.41 7.22 -10.37
CA HIS A 3 -26.90 6.50 -11.56
C HIS A 3 -26.12 5.21 -11.19
N ARG A 4 -25.51 5.19 -10.00
CA ARG A 4 -24.85 4.01 -9.42
C ARG A 4 -25.82 2.88 -9.04
N GLU A 5 -26.99 3.23 -8.50
CA GLU A 5 -28.02 2.28 -8.06
C GLU A 5 -28.69 1.65 -9.28
N ALA A 6 -28.93 2.44 -10.33
CA ALA A 6 -29.45 1.94 -11.59
C ALA A 6 -28.49 0.94 -12.28
N ARG A 7 -27.18 1.20 -12.24
CA ARG A 7 -26.16 0.27 -12.77
C ARG A 7 -26.07 -1.03 -11.98
N ALA A 8 -26.12 -0.95 -10.65
CA ALA A 8 -26.12 -2.14 -9.79
C ALA A 8 -27.36 -3.02 -10.03
N LEU A 9 -28.54 -2.42 -10.10
CA LEU A 9 -29.79 -3.11 -10.44
C LEU A 9 -29.76 -3.75 -11.84
N ALA A 10 -29.12 -3.10 -12.81
CA ALA A 10 -28.99 -3.66 -14.16
C ALA A 10 -28.12 -4.93 -14.17
N ILE A 11 -27.01 -4.95 -13.44
CA ILE A 11 -26.13 -6.12 -13.34
C ILE A 11 -26.82 -7.25 -12.60
N GLN A 12 -27.48 -6.94 -11.48
CA GLN A 12 -28.25 -7.92 -10.72
C GLN A 12 -29.33 -8.58 -11.59
N ARG A 13 -29.99 -7.83 -12.48
CA ARG A 13 -30.95 -8.40 -13.44
C ARG A 13 -30.29 -9.30 -14.49
N ILE A 14 -29.09 -8.97 -14.96
CA ILE A 14 -28.34 -9.81 -15.91
C ILE A 14 -27.93 -11.11 -15.22
N GLU A 15 -27.53 -11.08 -13.95
CA GLU A 15 -27.27 -12.27 -13.14
C GLU A 15 -28.52 -13.12 -12.92
N GLU A 16 -29.62 -12.49 -12.49
CA GLU A 16 -30.88 -13.16 -12.19
C GLU A 16 -31.52 -13.80 -13.43
N SER A 17 -31.26 -13.26 -14.62
CA SER A 17 -31.76 -13.76 -15.92
C SER A 17 -30.83 -14.76 -16.61
N ALA A 18 -29.60 -14.96 -16.12
CA ALA A 18 -28.66 -15.88 -16.74
C ALA A 18 -29.14 -17.34 -16.60
N ARG A 19 -29.28 -18.04 -17.73
CA ARG A 19 -29.75 -19.44 -17.78
C ARG A 19 -28.89 -20.34 -18.66
N THR A 20 -28.06 -19.77 -19.52
CA THR A 20 -27.16 -20.48 -20.44
C THR A 20 -25.70 -20.12 -20.17
N GLU A 21 -24.76 -20.93 -20.66
CA GLU A 21 -23.31 -20.66 -20.54
C GLU A 21 -22.94 -19.29 -21.14
N ALA A 22 -23.53 -18.92 -22.27
CA ALA A 22 -23.33 -17.61 -22.91
C ALA A 22 -23.82 -16.44 -22.03
N ASP A 23 -24.89 -16.64 -21.24
CA ASP A 23 -25.37 -15.62 -20.31
C ASP A 23 -24.37 -15.44 -19.15
N PHE A 24 -23.78 -16.53 -18.65
CA PHE A 24 -22.76 -16.48 -17.61
C PHE A 24 -21.45 -15.83 -18.10
N GLU A 25 -21.03 -16.10 -19.34
CA GLU A 25 -19.90 -15.38 -19.96
C GLU A 25 -20.16 -13.87 -20.05
N ASN A 26 -21.39 -13.47 -20.39
CA ASN A 26 -21.78 -12.07 -20.44
C ASN A 26 -21.76 -11.43 -19.03
N VAL A 27 -22.24 -12.15 -18.00
CA VAL A 27 -22.14 -11.72 -16.59
C VAL A 27 -20.68 -11.49 -16.21
N LEU A 28 -19.79 -12.45 -16.50
CA LEU A 28 -18.36 -12.35 -16.21
C LEU A 28 -17.73 -11.14 -16.90
N TYR A 29 -18.02 -10.93 -18.19
CA TYR A 29 -17.53 -9.78 -18.95
C TYR A 29 -17.91 -8.44 -18.30
N TRP A 30 -19.15 -8.28 -17.81
CA TRP A 30 -19.58 -7.05 -17.15
C TRP A 30 -18.91 -6.85 -15.79
N TRP A 31 -18.68 -7.93 -15.05
CA TRP A 31 -17.92 -7.88 -13.80
C TRP A 31 -16.46 -7.50 -14.04
N ASP A 32 -15.78 -8.13 -15.00
CA ASP A 32 -14.40 -7.81 -15.37
C ASP A 32 -14.27 -6.35 -15.83
N LYS A 33 -15.23 -5.87 -16.61
CA LYS A 33 -15.26 -4.48 -17.08
C LYS A 33 -15.47 -3.50 -15.93
N LEU A 34 -16.31 -3.83 -14.95
CA LEU A 34 -16.47 -3.01 -13.75
C LEU A 34 -15.23 -3.03 -12.88
N ASP A 35 -14.59 -4.18 -12.72
CA ASP A 35 -13.37 -4.29 -11.92
C ASP A 35 -12.23 -3.50 -12.61
N ALA A 36 -12.05 -3.63 -13.92
CA ALA A 36 -11.10 -2.82 -14.68
C ALA A 36 -11.39 -1.31 -14.59
N ASN A 37 -12.67 -0.91 -14.53
CA ASN A 37 -13.05 0.48 -14.33
C ASN A 37 -12.72 0.99 -12.93
N ARG A 38 -12.93 0.15 -11.92
CA ARG A 38 -12.57 0.43 -10.53
C ARG A 38 -11.06 0.50 -10.38
N GLU A 39 -10.32 -0.47 -10.90
CA GLU A 39 -8.86 -0.50 -10.92
C GLU A 39 -8.27 0.73 -11.63
N ARG A 40 -8.84 1.17 -12.75
CA ARG A 40 -8.39 2.41 -13.42
C ARG A 40 -8.61 3.64 -12.55
N LYS A 41 -9.75 3.72 -11.85
CA LYS A 41 -10.06 4.82 -10.95
C LYS A 41 -9.13 4.81 -9.72
N GLU A 42 -8.84 3.63 -9.19
CA GLU A 42 -7.88 3.40 -8.10
C GLU A 42 -6.44 3.73 -8.54
N ARG A 43 -6.00 3.34 -9.76
CA ARG A 43 -4.72 3.75 -10.36
C ARG A 43 -4.61 5.26 -10.56
N GLY A 44 -5.70 5.93 -10.91
CA GLY A 44 -5.76 7.39 -10.94
C GLY A 44 -5.45 8.05 -9.58
N HIS A 45 -5.62 7.31 -8.48
CA HIS A 45 -5.23 7.73 -7.13
C HIS A 45 -3.81 7.28 -6.72
N GLU A 46 -3.17 6.39 -7.48
CA GLU A 46 -1.79 5.93 -7.27
C GLU A 46 -0.75 6.87 -7.91
N ILE A 47 -1.17 7.74 -8.84
CA ILE A 47 -0.32 8.77 -9.43
C ILE A 47 -0.24 9.99 -8.49
N GLY A 48 0.72 9.97 -7.56
CA GLY A 48 1.13 11.13 -6.76
C GLY A 48 1.84 10.76 -5.46
N ARG A 49 3.17 10.61 -5.51
CA ARG A 49 4.07 10.10 -4.44
C ARG A 49 4.37 11.13 -3.32
N SER A 50 4.25 10.74 -2.04
CA SER A 50 4.64 11.53 -0.83
C SER A 50 5.81 10.90 -0.06
N THR A 51 6.64 11.72 0.63
CA THR A 51 8.07 11.44 0.97
C THR A 51 8.23 10.65 2.26
N VAL A 52 7.12 10.44 2.97
CA VAL A 52 7.07 9.72 4.23
C VAL A 52 6.29 8.41 3.98
N PRO A 53 6.88 7.23 4.23
CA PRO A 53 6.26 5.92 3.94
C PRO A 53 4.89 5.68 4.60
N LEU A 54 4.57 6.41 5.68
CA LEU A 54 3.30 6.31 6.41
C LEU A 54 2.26 7.35 5.99
N GLU A 55 2.60 8.33 5.14
CA GLU A 55 1.72 9.45 4.74
C GLU A 55 1.28 9.33 3.28
N TRP A 56 0.84 8.13 2.90
CA TRP A 56 0.47 7.86 1.52
C TRP A 56 -0.69 8.74 1.06
N GLY A 57 -0.32 9.65 0.16
CA GLY A 57 -1.17 10.69 -0.38
C GLY A 57 -1.26 11.87 0.57
N ALA A 58 -0.30 12.79 0.61
CA ALA A 58 -0.50 14.15 1.14
C ALA A 58 -0.03 15.23 0.17
N ASP A 59 0.78 14.87 -0.83
CA ASP A 59 1.44 15.86 -1.68
C ASP A 59 0.77 15.98 -3.05
N GLU A 60 0.27 17.19 -3.33
CA GLU A 60 0.25 17.78 -4.65
C GLU A 60 1.68 18.18 -5.04
N TRP A 61 1.93 18.39 -6.34
CA TRP A 61 3.23 18.65 -7.00
C TRP A 61 3.90 17.42 -7.59
N TYR A 62 3.31 17.00 -8.71
CA TYR A 62 3.89 16.11 -9.70
C TYR A 62 5.08 16.80 -10.36
N LEU A 63 6.29 16.44 -9.92
CA LEU A 63 7.57 16.76 -10.55
C LEU A 63 8.45 15.51 -10.42
N SER A 64 9.26 15.21 -11.43
CA SER A 64 10.17 14.06 -11.48
C SER A 64 11.37 14.19 -10.52
N THR A 65 11.15 14.76 -9.33
CA THR A 65 12.18 15.21 -8.39
C THR A 65 12.52 14.21 -7.30
N ARG A 66 11.87 13.03 -7.25
CA ARG A 66 12.30 11.96 -6.35
C ARG A 66 13.27 10.99 -7.01
N PRO A 67 14.46 10.77 -6.43
CA PRO A 67 15.32 9.69 -6.87
C PRO A 67 14.60 8.36 -6.68
N SER A 68 14.67 7.46 -7.67
CA SER A 68 14.24 6.09 -7.46
C SER A 68 15.08 5.44 -6.36
N TYR A 69 14.55 4.42 -5.70
CA TYR A 69 15.33 3.70 -4.68
C TYR A 69 16.67 3.19 -5.22
N ASP A 70 16.70 2.69 -6.46
CA ASP A 70 17.94 2.29 -7.14
C ASP A 70 18.93 3.45 -7.32
N MET A 71 18.45 4.69 -7.53
CA MET A 71 19.32 5.86 -7.56
C MET A 71 19.87 6.20 -6.17
N VAL A 72 19.08 6.01 -5.10
CA VAL A 72 19.53 6.21 -3.72
C VAL A 72 20.62 5.19 -3.38
N LEU A 73 20.39 3.90 -3.64
CA LEU A 73 21.36 2.84 -3.43
C LEU A 73 22.67 3.09 -4.19
N LYS A 74 22.59 3.50 -5.47
CA LYS A 74 23.79 3.87 -6.24
C LYS A 74 24.56 5.03 -5.62
N ARG A 75 23.87 6.04 -5.09
CA ARG A 75 24.50 7.17 -4.40
C ARG A 75 25.20 6.74 -3.11
N LEU A 76 24.55 5.91 -2.31
CA LEU A 76 25.14 5.36 -1.07
C LEU A 76 26.39 4.53 -1.38
N MET A 77 26.31 3.66 -2.40
CA MET A 77 27.44 2.86 -2.86
C MET A 77 28.63 3.72 -3.31
N LEU A 78 28.38 4.82 -4.05
CA LEU A 78 29.42 5.77 -4.45
C LEU A 78 30.01 6.56 -3.27
N ALA A 79 29.21 6.80 -2.22
CA ALA A 79 29.65 7.43 -0.99
C ALA A 79 30.41 6.47 -0.05
N GLY A 80 30.47 5.18 -0.37
CA GLY A 80 31.07 4.15 0.47
C GLY A 80 30.19 3.69 1.63
N ASP A 81 28.89 4.01 1.59
CA ASP A 81 27.89 3.50 2.52
C ASP A 81 27.18 2.29 1.90
N PHE A 82 27.43 1.11 2.46
CA PHE A 82 26.97 -0.15 1.91
C PHE A 82 25.86 -0.80 2.73
N LEU A 83 25.46 -0.22 3.88
CA LEU A 83 24.55 -0.89 4.81
C LEU A 83 23.20 -1.20 4.16
N ASP A 84 22.61 -0.22 3.49
CA ASP A 84 21.33 -0.39 2.80
C ASP A 84 21.44 -1.40 1.66
N PHE A 85 22.57 -1.44 0.96
CA PHE A 85 22.82 -2.40 -0.11
C PHE A 85 22.95 -3.83 0.41
N ILE A 86 23.62 -4.03 1.56
CA ILE A 86 23.78 -5.36 2.19
C ILE A 86 22.42 -5.90 2.65
N PHE A 87 21.53 -5.03 3.12
CA PHE A 87 20.21 -5.39 3.62
C PHE A 87 19.08 -5.21 2.62
N ASP A 88 19.41 -5.01 1.34
CA ASP A 88 18.47 -4.82 0.24
C ASP A 88 17.77 -6.13 -0.17
N SER A 89 16.99 -6.68 0.76
CA SER A 89 16.21 -7.89 0.56
C SER A 89 14.93 -7.87 1.39
N PRO A 90 13.89 -8.63 0.99
CA PRO A 90 12.67 -8.74 1.78
C PRO A 90 12.90 -9.26 3.21
N GLU A 91 13.79 -10.23 3.39
CA GLU A 91 14.02 -10.86 4.70
C GLU A 91 14.57 -9.86 5.72
N THR A 92 15.41 -8.94 5.23
CA THR A 92 16.09 -7.90 6.00
C THR A 92 15.40 -6.55 5.97
N LEU A 93 14.16 -6.47 5.47
CA LEU A 93 13.39 -5.22 5.36
C LEU A 93 13.39 -4.36 6.64
N HIS A 94 13.30 -5.00 7.81
CA HIS A 94 13.33 -4.32 9.12
C HIS A 94 14.61 -3.50 9.36
N LYS A 95 15.74 -3.89 8.75
CA LYS A 95 17.02 -3.20 8.86
C LYS A 95 17.12 -1.94 8.02
N LEU A 96 16.16 -1.72 7.11
CA LEU A 96 16.08 -0.54 6.24
C LEU A 96 15.22 0.58 6.85
N VAL A 97 14.85 0.45 8.12
CA VAL A 97 14.05 1.43 8.86
C VAL A 97 14.87 1.93 10.05
N THR A 98 14.83 3.24 10.27
CA THR A 98 15.58 3.90 11.34
C THR A 98 14.88 3.83 12.69
N ASP A 99 13.55 3.72 12.70
CA ASP A 99 12.74 3.61 13.91
C ASP A 99 12.83 2.18 14.47
N ILE A 100 13.25 2.09 15.73
CA ILE A 100 13.50 0.81 16.42
C ILE A 100 12.21 0.01 16.59
N ASP A 101 11.10 0.66 16.96
CA ASP A 101 9.82 -0.03 17.17
C ASP A 101 9.27 -0.56 15.85
N LEU A 102 9.36 0.24 14.79
CA LEU A 102 8.97 -0.21 13.46
C LEU A 102 9.87 -1.33 12.95
N SER A 103 11.18 -1.27 13.22
CA SER A 103 12.10 -2.37 12.92
C SER A 103 11.64 -3.66 13.59
N GLU A 104 11.35 -3.65 14.89
CA GLU A 104 10.84 -4.83 15.62
C GLU A 104 9.51 -5.34 15.04
N ILE A 105 8.56 -4.44 14.76
CA ILE A 105 7.28 -4.81 14.15
C ILE A 105 7.49 -5.48 12.78
N LEU A 106 8.35 -4.91 11.94
CA LEU A 106 8.65 -5.44 10.61
C LEU A 106 9.40 -6.77 10.68
N GLN A 107 10.28 -6.95 11.67
CA GLN A 107 11.02 -8.19 11.88
C GLN A 107 10.09 -9.36 12.16
N GLU A 108 9.02 -9.16 12.91
CA GLU A 108 8.01 -10.16 13.27
C GLU A 108 6.96 -10.43 12.19
N LEU A 109 7.01 -9.73 11.05
CA LEU A 109 6.09 -9.99 9.94
C LEU A 109 6.35 -11.34 9.28
N LYS A 110 5.27 -11.98 8.83
CA LYS A 110 5.35 -13.20 8.03
C LYS A 110 6.14 -12.92 6.73
N PRO A 111 6.91 -13.90 6.21
CA PRO A 111 7.76 -13.70 5.03
C PRO A 111 7.02 -13.11 3.82
N HIS A 112 5.82 -13.60 3.49
CA HIS A 112 5.05 -13.09 2.36
C HIS A 112 4.62 -11.61 2.53
N LEU A 113 4.43 -11.14 3.76
CA LEU A 113 4.13 -9.73 4.02
C LEU A 113 5.38 -8.87 3.86
N LYS A 114 6.54 -9.35 4.30
CA LYS A 114 7.83 -8.68 4.07
C LYS A 114 8.12 -8.55 2.57
N ASN A 115 7.92 -9.62 1.80
CA ASN A 115 8.05 -9.61 0.33
C ASN A 115 7.15 -8.54 -0.29
N MET A 116 5.86 -8.56 0.05
CA MET A 116 4.91 -7.59 -0.47
C MET A 116 5.31 -6.16 -0.11
N LEU A 117 5.69 -5.89 1.14
CA LEU A 117 6.09 -4.55 1.55
C LEU A 117 7.35 -4.09 0.83
N TYR A 118 8.34 -4.96 0.71
CA TYR A 118 9.59 -4.67 0.01
C TYR A 118 9.34 -4.29 -1.46
N TYR A 119 8.60 -5.11 -2.22
CA TYR A 119 8.38 -4.80 -3.63
C TYR A 119 7.48 -3.58 -3.83
N LEU A 120 6.38 -3.48 -3.07
CA LEU A 120 5.43 -2.38 -3.25
C LEU A 120 5.96 -1.03 -2.76
N PHE A 121 6.69 -0.98 -1.65
CA PHE A 121 7.12 0.28 -1.02
C PHE A 121 8.57 0.65 -1.31
N LEU A 122 9.46 -0.33 -1.46
CA LEU A 122 10.88 -0.07 -1.65
C LEU A 122 11.27 -0.14 -3.13
N ARG A 123 10.79 -1.15 -3.86
CA ARG A 123 11.07 -1.33 -5.29
C ARG A 123 10.09 -0.64 -6.23
N ASP A 124 9.13 0.13 -5.69
CA ASP A 124 8.14 0.88 -6.47
C ASP A 124 7.29 0.00 -7.41
N TYR A 125 7.10 -1.29 -7.11
CA TYR A 125 6.20 -2.14 -7.90
C TYR A 125 4.77 -1.65 -7.73
N SER A 126 4.02 -1.59 -8.82
CA SER A 126 2.57 -1.51 -8.76
C SER A 126 1.99 -2.78 -8.12
N THR A 127 0.77 -2.68 -7.60
CA THR A 127 0.10 -3.85 -7.03
C THR A 127 -0.14 -4.94 -8.06
N ALA A 128 -0.38 -4.56 -9.32
CA ALA A 128 -0.54 -5.47 -10.44
C ALA A 128 0.78 -6.19 -10.78
N GLU A 129 1.90 -5.47 -10.90
CA GLU A 129 3.22 -6.07 -11.18
C GLU A 129 3.63 -7.08 -10.09
N TYR A 130 3.41 -6.73 -8.83
CA TYR A 130 3.70 -7.66 -7.73
C TYR A 130 2.74 -8.86 -7.75
N ALA A 131 1.44 -8.64 -7.97
CA ALA A 131 0.45 -9.70 -8.06
C ALA A 131 0.80 -10.72 -9.15
N GLU A 132 1.16 -10.24 -10.34
CA GLU A 132 1.61 -11.05 -11.46
C GLU A 132 2.86 -11.86 -11.09
N SER A 133 3.85 -11.24 -10.43
CA SER A 133 5.10 -11.91 -10.03
C SER A 133 4.91 -13.11 -9.09
N ILE A 134 3.79 -13.15 -8.34
CA ILE A 134 3.48 -14.24 -7.40
C ILE A 134 2.24 -15.05 -7.80
N GLY A 135 1.70 -14.84 -9.00
CA GLY A 135 0.53 -15.57 -9.51
C GLY A 135 -0.76 -15.32 -8.72
N GLN A 136 -0.95 -14.10 -8.19
CA GLN A 136 -2.15 -13.70 -7.47
C GLN A 136 -2.88 -12.56 -8.18
N THR A 137 -4.11 -12.27 -7.75
CA THR A 137 -4.88 -11.14 -8.29
C THR A 137 -4.48 -9.82 -7.62
N ASP A 138 -4.51 -8.74 -8.39
CA ASP A 138 -4.28 -7.37 -7.90
C ASP A 138 -5.17 -7.04 -6.69
N ARG A 139 -6.45 -7.41 -6.78
CA ARG A 139 -7.44 -7.30 -5.68
C ARG A 139 -6.98 -7.99 -4.40
N ASN A 140 -6.45 -9.21 -4.51
CA ASN A 140 -5.98 -9.96 -3.35
C ASN A 140 -4.79 -9.25 -2.69
N ILE A 141 -3.81 -8.81 -3.49
CA ILE A 141 -2.66 -8.06 -2.99
C ILE A 141 -3.10 -6.79 -2.26
N ARG A 142 -4.06 -6.04 -2.81
CA ARG A 142 -4.60 -4.85 -2.14
C ARG A 142 -5.24 -5.18 -0.79
N GLY A 143 -6.01 -6.28 -0.72
CA GLY A 143 -6.63 -6.74 0.53
C GLY A 143 -5.60 -7.15 1.59
N ILE A 144 -4.58 -7.91 1.18
CA ILE A 144 -3.46 -8.30 2.05
C ILE A 144 -2.69 -7.07 2.53
N ARG A 145 -2.39 -6.14 1.63
CA ARG A 145 -1.71 -4.87 1.92
C ARG A 145 -2.44 -4.08 2.98
N GLU A 146 -3.74 -3.83 2.81
CA GLU A 146 -4.52 -3.04 3.76
C GLU A 146 -4.57 -3.72 5.14
N THR A 147 -4.75 -5.04 5.16
CA THR A 147 -4.77 -5.82 6.40
C THR A 147 -3.42 -5.76 7.12
N ALA A 148 -2.31 -5.89 6.39
CA ALA A 148 -0.96 -5.81 6.95
C ALA A 148 -0.67 -4.42 7.51
N LEU A 149 -0.96 -3.35 6.76
CA LEU A 149 -0.77 -1.98 7.21
C LEU A 149 -1.62 -1.66 8.44
N LYS A 150 -2.88 -2.13 8.49
CA LYS A 150 -3.74 -1.97 9.66
C LYS A 150 -3.15 -2.67 10.89
N LYS A 151 -2.56 -3.85 10.72
CA LYS A 151 -1.88 -4.58 11.82
C LYS A 151 -0.66 -3.81 12.32
N ILE A 152 0.21 -3.34 11.41
CA ILE A 152 1.41 -2.56 11.74
C ILE A 152 1.02 -1.29 12.50
N ARG A 153 0.06 -0.52 11.98
CA ARG A 153 -0.45 0.71 12.60
C ARG A 153 -1.02 0.46 14.00
N LYS A 154 -1.72 -0.65 14.21
CA LYS A 154 -2.25 -1.03 15.52
C LYS A 154 -1.14 -1.30 16.54
N LEU A 155 -0.11 -2.06 16.14
CA LEU A 155 1.03 -2.37 17.00
C LEU A 155 1.80 -1.10 17.36
N TYR A 156 2.15 -0.30 16.35
CA TYR A 156 2.87 0.94 16.55
C TYR A 156 2.07 1.94 17.39
N GLY A 157 0.77 2.09 17.13
CA GLY A 157 -0.11 2.93 17.94
C GLY A 157 -0.17 2.51 19.41
N GLY A 158 -0.11 1.20 19.70
CA GLY A 158 0.00 0.70 21.07
C GLY A 158 1.29 1.14 21.77
N ILE A 159 2.43 1.07 21.07
CA ILE A 159 3.74 1.51 21.58
C ILE A 159 3.72 3.02 21.87
N LEU A 160 3.20 3.82 20.94
CA LEU A 160 3.10 5.26 21.12
C LEU A 160 2.13 5.66 22.25
N THR A 161 1.07 4.88 22.45
CA THR A 161 0.14 5.08 23.58
C THR A 161 0.86 4.85 24.91
N TYR A 162 1.61 3.75 25.01
CA TYR A 162 2.46 3.47 26.17
C TYR A 162 3.48 4.59 26.41
N ARG A 163 4.14 5.08 25.36
CA ARG A 163 5.08 6.22 25.47
C ARG A 163 4.39 7.47 26.02
N LYS A 164 3.20 7.80 25.52
CA LYS A 164 2.40 8.94 25.99
C LYS A 164 2.04 8.81 27.47
N GLU A 165 1.57 7.65 27.91
CA GLU A 165 1.18 7.38 29.30
C GLU A 165 2.37 7.47 30.28
N ASN A 166 3.56 7.09 29.81
CA ASN A 166 4.78 7.08 30.62
C ASN A 166 5.66 8.33 30.43
N SER A 167 5.14 9.38 29.78
CA SER A 167 5.89 10.63 29.50
C SER A 167 7.23 10.39 28.79
N LEU A 168 7.31 9.36 27.95
CA LEU A 168 8.48 9.06 27.14
C LEU A 168 8.56 10.00 25.93
N PRO A 169 9.77 10.27 25.42
CA PRO A 169 9.94 11.14 24.25
C PRO A 169 9.23 10.56 23.02
N MET A 170 8.61 11.45 22.27
CA MET A 170 8.00 11.18 20.96
C MET A 170 8.30 12.34 20.02
N THR A 171 8.60 12.01 18.78
CA THR A 171 8.72 12.93 17.65
C THR A 171 7.39 13.63 17.37
N ILE A 172 7.44 14.72 16.60
CA ILE A 172 6.25 15.47 16.20
C ILE A 172 5.32 14.60 15.34
N ASP A 173 5.88 13.77 14.46
CA ASP A 173 5.11 12.91 13.58
C ASP A 173 4.44 11.74 14.34
N GLU A 174 5.12 11.16 15.34
CA GLU A 174 4.52 10.15 16.23
C GLU A 174 3.33 10.72 17.01
N LYS A 175 3.48 11.91 17.59
CA LYS A 175 2.38 12.61 18.28
C LYS A 175 1.21 12.87 17.34
N TYR A 176 1.50 13.35 16.14
CA TYR A 176 0.49 13.58 15.12
C TYR A 176 -0.25 12.30 14.75
N PHE A 177 0.48 11.21 14.48
CA PHE A 177 -0.09 9.91 14.13
C PHE A 177 -0.98 9.37 15.24
N LEU A 178 -0.57 9.51 16.50
CA LEU A 178 -1.36 9.05 17.64
C LEU A 178 -2.68 9.83 17.80
N GLU A 179 -2.67 11.13 17.50
CA GLU A 179 -3.85 12.01 17.63
C GLU A 179 -4.79 11.96 16.41
N ASN A 180 -4.23 11.88 15.20
CA ASN A 180 -4.96 12.08 13.95
C ASN A 180 -4.99 10.83 13.06
N GLY A 181 -4.22 9.80 13.40
CA GLY A 181 -3.99 8.65 12.55
C GLY A 181 -3.11 8.98 11.34
N VAL A 182 -3.29 8.21 10.27
CA VAL A 182 -2.57 8.39 9.01
C VAL A 182 -2.97 9.70 8.34
N ARG A 183 -2.00 10.52 7.92
CA ARG A 183 -2.28 11.72 7.12
C ARG A 183 -3.07 11.34 5.87
N LYS A 184 -4.24 11.94 5.71
CA LYS A 184 -5.08 11.78 4.52
C LYS A 184 -4.69 12.82 3.48
N LYS A 185 -4.73 12.44 2.20
CA LYS A 185 -4.56 13.41 1.10
C LYS A 185 -5.67 14.41 1.23
N LYS A 186 -5.33 15.70 1.32
CA LYS A 186 -6.34 16.74 1.08
C LYS A 186 -6.93 16.44 -0.29
N GLY A 187 -8.24 16.16 -0.32
CA GLY A 187 -8.94 15.87 -1.55
C GLY A 187 -8.79 17.06 -2.50
N ARG A 188 -8.35 16.78 -3.72
CA ARG A 188 -8.58 17.66 -4.86
C ARG A 188 -10.06 17.63 -5.23
#